data_AF-A0A348YAM1-F1
#
_entry.id   AF-A0A348YAM1-F1
#
_cell.length_a   1.000
_cell.length_b   1.000
_cell.length_c   1.000
_cell.angle_alpha   90.00
_cell.angle_beta   90.00
_cell.angle_gamma   90.00
#
_symmetry.space_group_name_H-M   'P 1'
#
loop_
_entity.id
_entity.type
_entity.pdbx_description
1 polymer ?
#
loop_
_entity_poly.entity_id
_entity_poly.type
_entity_poly.pdbx_seq_one_letter_code
_entity_poly.pdbx_strand_id
1 'polypeptide(L)' 'MNVNELTNVQIDGICMLDYPDLVDAYISSADDANGNPLSDEQLEALTDDNPEFVQEMAHDEIMGRV' A
#
# COMPACT_ATOMS: atom_id res chain seq x y z
N MET A 1 6.02 -12.05 2.82
CA MET A 1 5.69 -11.82 1.39
C MET A 1 6.57 -10.67 0.93
N ASN A 2 7.17 -10.67 -0.25
CA ASN A 2 7.99 -9.53 -0.68
C ASN A 2 7.11 -8.49 -1.37
N VAL A 3 6.98 -7.31 -0.78
CA VAL A 3 6.24 -6.18 -1.37
C VAL A 3 6.85 -5.73 -2.72
N ASN A 4 8.13 -6.01 -2.94
CA ASN A 4 8.85 -5.74 -4.19
C ASN A 4 8.41 -6.61 -5.38
N GLU A 5 7.75 -7.75 -5.14
CA GLU A 5 7.24 -8.62 -6.20
C GLU A 5 5.77 -8.32 -6.53
N LEU A 6 5.14 -7.43 -5.76
CA LEU A 6 3.76 -7.04 -6.00
C LEU A 6 3.68 -6.06 -7.16
N THR A 7 2.63 -6.24 -7.93
CA THR A 7 2.30 -5.42 -9.09
C THR A 7 0.90 -4.85 -8.89
N ASN A 8 0.61 -3.73 -9.57
CA ASN A 8 -0.72 -3.12 -9.53
C ASN A 8 -1.23 -2.83 -8.10
N VAL A 9 -0.32 -2.43 -7.21
CA VAL A 9 -0.62 -2.08 -5.83
C VAL A 9 -1.43 -0.78 -5.81
N GLN A 10 -2.55 -0.81 -5.10
CA GLN A 10 -3.46 0.31 -4.92
C GLN A 10 -3.59 0.61 -3.43
N ILE A 11 -3.25 1.83 -3.04
CA ILE A 11 -3.40 2.31 -1.67
C ILE A 11 -4.72 3.07 -1.57
N ASP A 12 -5.43 2.93 -0.46
CA ASP A 12 -6.64 3.68 -0.16
C ASP A 12 -6.64 4.12 1.31
N GLY A 13 -7.62 4.91 1.72
CA GLY A 13 -7.66 5.46 3.09
C GLY A 13 -6.61 6.55 3.39
N ILE A 14 -5.96 7.11 2.37
CA ILE A 14 -4.94 8.14 2.55
C ILE A 14 -5.53 9.42 3.16
N CYS A 15 -5.27 9.65 4.44
CA CYS A 15 -5.69 10.85 5.16
C CYS A 15 -4.54 11.86 5.25
N MET A 16 -4.55 12.89 4.40
CA MET A 16 -3.54 13.97 4.44
C MET A 16 -3.59 14.82 5.73
N LEU A 17 -4.65 14.68 6.54
CA LEU A 17 -4.78 15.39 7.81
C LEU A 17 -3.88 14.79 8.90
N ASP A 18 -3.64 13.48 8.84
CA ASP A 18 -2.78 12.73 9.77
C ASP A 18 -1.34 12.63 9.26
N TYR A 19 -0.95 13.51 8.34
CA TYR A 19 0.43 13.66 7.90
C TYR A 19 1.33 14.07 9.08
N PRO A 20 2.50 13.43 9.28
CA PRO A 20 3.22 12.53 8.36
C PRO A 20 2.95 11.03 8.54
N ASP A 21 2.08 10.63 9.47
CA ASP A 21 1.93 9.23 9.87
C ASP A 21 1.01 8.44 8.91
N LEU A 22 0.11 9.13 8.16
CA LEU A 22 -0.78 8.53 7.16
C LEU A 22 -1.41 7.21 7.65
N VAL A 23 -1.78 7.16 8.93
CA VAL A 23 -2.16 5.93 9.66
C VAL A 23 -3.40 5.25 9.08
N ASP A 24 -4.27 6.02 8.45
CA ASP A 24 -5.46 5.48 7.78
C ASP A 24 -5.14 4.85 6.41
N ALA A 25 -3.93 4.99 5.88
CA ALA A 25 -3.56 4.42 4.59
C ALA A 25 -3.38 2.90 4.70
N TYR A 26 -4.01 2.16 3.79
CA TYR A 26 -3.92 0.71 3.69
C TYR A 26 -3.90 0.25 2.24
N ILE A 27 -3.43 -0.96 2.00
CA ILE A 27 -3.44 -1.54 0.64
C ILE A 27 -4.85 -2.06 0.36
N SER A 28 -5.58 -1.38 -0.53
CA SER A 28 -6.92 -1.82 -0.94
C SER A 28 -6.89 -2.91 -1.98
N SER A 29 -5.82 -3.01 -2.78
CA SER A 29 -5.65 -4.09 -3.74
C SER A 29 -4.19 -4.24 -4.14
N ALA A 30 -3.75 -5.46 -4.42
CA ALA A 30 -2.43 -5.73 -4.96
C ALA A 30 -2.44 -7.09 -5.65
N ASP A 31 -1.68 -7.19 -6.75
CA ASP A 31 -1.50 -8.40 -7.52
C ASP A 31 -0.09 -8.97 -7.26
N ASP A 32 0.02 -10.27 -7.12
CA ASP A 32 1.31 -10.95 -7.03
C ASP A 32 2.08 -10.84 -8.37
N ALA A 33 3.38 -11.16 -8.41
CA ALA A 33 4.18 -11.18 -9.65
C ALA A 33 3.58 -12.07 -10.76
N ASN A 34 2.73 -13.02 -10.36
CA ASN A 34 2.00 -13.92 -11.23
C ASN A 34 0.70 -13.32 -11.80
N GLY A 35 0.33 -12.09 -11.41
CA GLY A 35 -0.94 -11.43 -11.78
C GLY A 35 -2.15 -12.01 -11.04
N ASN A 36 -1.95 -12.60 -9.87
CA ASN A 36 -3.04 -13.09 -9.03
C ASN A 36 -3.36 -12.05 -7.95
N PRO A 37 -4.62 -11.63 -7.80
CA PRO A 37 -5.01 -10.71 -6.75
C PRO A 37 -4.82 -11.35 -5.38
N LEU A 38 -4.26 -10.58 -4.45
CA LEU A 38 -4.12 -10.98 -3.05
C LEU A 38 -5.49 -10.95 -2.36
N SER A 39 -5.69 -11.87 -1.42
CA SER A 39 -6.86 -11.86 -0.53
C SER A 39 -6.73 -10.72 0.49
N ASP A 40 -7.87 -10.22 0.99
CA ASP A 40 -7.92 -9.21 2.07
C ASP A 40 -6.98 -9.54 3.25
N GLU A 41 -6.99 -10.78 3.74
CA GLU A 41 -6.09 -11.20 4.85
C GLU A 41 -4.61 -11.02 4.52
N GLN A 42 -4.23 -11.22 3.25
CA GLN A 42 -2.86 -11.03 2.80
C GLN A 42 -2.55 -9.54 2.67
N LEU A 43 -3.49 -8.74 2.17
CA LEU A 43 -3.34 -7.28 2.06
C LEU A 43 -3.20 -6.63 3.44
N GLU A 44 -4.02 -7.05 4.41
CA GLU A 44 -3.97 -6.59 5.79
C GLU A 44 -2.63 -6.97 6.44
N ALA A 45 -2.22 -8.23 6.32
CA ALA A 45 -0.92 -8.69 6.81
C ALA A 45 0.25 -7.93 6.15
N LEU A 46 0.14 -7.60 4.86
CA LEU A 46 1.17 -6.87 4.15
C LEU A 46 1.26 -5.40 4.59
N THR A 47 0.11 -4.80 4.87
CA THR A 47 -0.01 -3.44 5.42
C THR A 47 0.60 -3.37 6.83
N ASP A 48 0.28 -4.34 7.69
CA ASP A 48 0.79 -4.42 9.07
C ASP A 48 2.29 -4.77 9.14
N ASP A 49 2.74 -5.67 8.26
CA ASP A 49 4.13 -6.13 8.22
C ASP A 49 5.06 -5.13 7.50
N ASN A 50 4.53 -4.30 6.59
CA ASN A 50 5.30 -3.33 5.78
C ASN A 50 4.65 -1.94 5.76
N PRO A 51 4.47 -1.28 6.93
CA PRO A 51 3.87 0.05 7.00
C PRO A 51 4.72 1.11 6.28
N GLU A 52 6.04 0.92 6.21
CA GLU A 52 6.96 1.78 5.46
C GLU A 52 6.66 1.82 3.95
N PHE A 53 6.28 0.67 3.37
CA PHE A 53 5.94 0.58 1.95
C PHE A 53 4.63 1.27 1.65
N VAL A 54 3.63 1.08 2.52
CA VAL A 54 2.33 1.77 2.42
C VAL A 54 2.51 3.27 2.53
N GLN A 55 3.36 3.74 3.45
CA GLN A 55 3.70 5.15 3.56
C GLN A 55 4.41 5.69 2.31
N GLU A 56 5.41 4.98 1.76
CA GLU A 56 6.10 5.43 0.54
C GLU A 56 5.13 5.55 -0.63
N MET A 57 4.29 4.53 -0.83
CA MET A 57 3.29 4.50 -1.90
C MET A 57 2.22 5.57 -1.73
N ALA A 58 1.69 5.73 -0.50
CA ALA A 58 0.74 6.79 -0.19
C ALA A 58 1.37 8.17 -0.43
N HIS A 59 2.61 8.36 -0.01
CA HIS A 59 3.34 9.60 -0.21
C HIS A 59 3.61 9.85 -1.71
N ASP A 60 3.96 8.85 -2.51
CA ASP A 60 4.12 8.99 -3.97
C ASP A 60 2.80 9.37 -4.66
N GLU A 61 1.69 8.77 -4.23
CA GLU A 61 0.35 9.05 -4.75
C GLU A 61 -0.11 10.48 -4.44
N ILE A 62 0.15 10.96 -3.22
CA ILE A 62 -0.15 12.34 -2.79
C ILE A 62 0.83 13.34 -3.40
N MET A 63 2.12 13.04 -3.37
CA MET A 63 3.18 13.95 -3.78
C MET A 63 3.34 14.00 -5.30
N GLY A 64 2.73 13.06 -6.02
CA GLY A 64 2.45 13.16 -7.44
C GLY A 64 3.71 13.33 -8.27
N ARG A 65 4.36 12.21 -8.59
CA ARG A 65 5.19 11.96 -9.80
C ARG A 65 5.49 13.23 -10.63
N VAL A 66 6.59 13.91 -10.30
CA VAL A 66 7.15 15.01 -11.12
C VAL A 66 7.72 14.52 -12.44
#